data_AF-A0A0F5R611-F1
#
_entry.id   AF-A0A0F5R611-F1
#
_cell.length_a   1.000
_cell.length_b   1.000
_cell.length_c   1.000
_cell.angle_alpha   90.00
_cell.angle_beta   90.00
_cell.angle_gamma   90.00
#
_symmetry.space_group_name_H-M   'P 1'
#
loop_
_entity.id
_entity.type
_entity.pdbx_description
1 polymer ?
#
loop_
_entity_poly.entity_id
_entity_poly.type
_entity_poly.pdbx_seq_one_letter_code
_entity_poly.pdbx_strand_id
1 'polypeptide(L)'
;MNAKLYFAIKMKGYWTLYSSDFMEENSRKISLDKDFLKSELNEVFGDRSFLFPKGLRITSIYSKRSEKHMGLKNHEYGFLVKYKIEYNKRKLVTINSDKHDKFFLTFLLENLQDVMSVQSQTVKEIDSDRTIITEELTNEMSALNLSAFILSPIRHLMNDFGYVYDFNQYLTNLIDGSKHLITRQHILYAISFLAEKGCPILENRGDNLYLFKDMIRN
;
A
#
# COMPACT_ATOMS: atom_id res chain seq x y z
N MET A 1 -7.75 -36.07 -10.01
CA MET A 1 -8.00 -35.00 -9.02
C MET A 1 -8.60 -33.85 -9.80
N ASN A 2 -9.88 -33.53 -9.63
CA ASN A 2 -10.51 -32.43 -10.37
C ASN A 2 -10.06 -31.11 -9.73
N ALA A 3 -9.42 -30.24 -10.51
CA ALA A 3 -9.05 -28.91 -10.04
C ALA A 3 -10.35 -28.12 -9.77
N LYS A 4 -10.47 -27.50 -8.59
CA LYS A 4 -11.55 -26.56 -8.31
C LYS A 4 -11.45 -25.37 -9.28
N LEU A 5 -12.56 -24.99 -9.88
CA LEU A 5 -12.64 -23.82 -10.75
C LEU A 5 -12.85 -22.57 -9.90
N TYR A 6 -12.05 -21.53 -10.15
CA TYR A 6 -12.17 -20.23 -9.49
C TYR A 6 -12.31 -19.10 -10.50
N PHE A 7 -12.99 -18.04 -10.08
CA PHE A 7 -13.17 -16.80 -10.82
C PHE A 7 -12.49 -15.66 -10.08
N ALA A 8 -11.42 -15.12 -10.68
CA ALA A 8 -10.77 -13.89 -10.21
C ALA A 8 -11.51 -12.69 -10.81
N ILE A 9 -12.07 -11.84 -9.95
CA ILE A 9 -12.98 -10.76 -10.36
C ILE A 9 -12.50 -9.44 -9.78
N LYS A 10 -12.37 -8.43 -10.66
CA LYS A 10 -12.04 -7.05 -10.29
C LYS A 10 -13.29 -6.16 -10.33
N MET A 11 -13.71 -5.62 -9.19
CA MET A 11 -14.85 -4.69 -9.08
C MET A 11 -14.43 -3.44 -8.33
N LYS A 12 -14.68 -2.25 -8.89
CA LYS A 12 -14.36 -0.95 -8.26
C LYS A 12 -12.92 -0.86 -7.71
N GLY A 13 -11.97 -1.51 -8.39
CA GLY A 13 -10.56 -1.54 -8.00
C GLY A 13 -10.17 -2.70 -7.07
N TYR A 14 -11.13 -3.42 -6.48
CA TYR A 14 -10.88 -4.54 -5.57
C TYR A 14 -10.81 -5.86 -6.32
N TRP A 15 -9.79 -6.66 -6.02
CA TRP A 15 -9.67 -8.04 -6.49
C TRP A 15 -10.31 -9.00 -5.48
N THR A 16 -11.11 -9.94 -5.99
CA THR A 16 -11.76 -11.01 -5.24
C THR A 16 -11.63 -12.32 -5.98
N LEU A 17 -11.68 -13.45 -5.26
CA LEU A 17 -11.64 -14.79 -5.83
C LEU A 17 -12.81 -15.61 -5.29
N TYR A 18 -13.60 -16.22 -6.16
CA TYR A 18 -14.72 -17.08 -5.75
C TYR A 18 -14.68 -18.42 -6.48
N SER A 19 -14.97 -19.51 -5.77
CA SER A 19 -15.13 -20.83 -6.38
C SER A 19 -16.36 -20.91 -7.29
N SER A 20 -16.37 -21.91 -8.20
CA SER A 20 -17.55 -22.24 -9.00
C SER A 20 -18.78 -22.54 -8.13
N ASP A 21 -18.58 -23.20 -7.00
CA ASP A 21 -19.65 -23.58 -6.08
C ASP A 21 -20.31 -22.32 -5.49
N PHE A 22 -19.49 -21.37 -5.01
CA PHE A 22 -19.98 -20.06 -4.55
C PHE A 22 -20.77 -19.33 -5.64
N MET A 23 -20.27 -19.35 -6.89
CA MET A 23 -20.94 -18.70 -8.01
C MET A 23 -22.29 -19.36 -8.32
N GLU A 24 -22.40 -20.67 -8.23
CA GLU A 24 -23.67 -21.39 -8.44
C GLU A 24 -24.68 -21.08 -7.33
N GLU A 25 -24.25 -21.14 -6.07
CA GLU A 25 -25.06 -20.82 -4.90
C GLU A 25 -25.61 -19.39 -4.95
N ASN A 26 -24.84 -18.43 -5.46
CA ASN A 26 -25.24 -17.04 -5.58
C ASN A 26 -25.91 -16.70 -6.92
N SER A 27 -26.42 -17.70 -7.65
CA SER A 27 -27.08 -17.49 -8.95
C SER A 27 -26.23 -16.70 -9.94
N ARG A 28 -24.91 -16.87 -9.87
CA ARG A 28 -23.87 -16.23 -10.68
C ARG A 28 -23.85 -14.70 -10.56
N LYS A 29 -24.35 -14.16 -9.44
CA LYS A 29 -24.33 -12.73 -9.11
C LYS A 29 -23.41 -12.48 -7.93
N ILE A 30 -22.66 -11.39 -7.99
CA ILE A 30 -21.77 -10.96 -6.92
C ILE A 30 -22.03 -9.49 -6.62
N SER A 31 -22.03 -9.15 -5.33
CA SER A 31 -22.06 -7.78 -4.84
C SER A 31 -20.86 -7.54 -3.93
N LEU A 32 -20.07 -6.50 -4.25
CA LEU A 32 -18.91 -6.13 -3.43
C LEU A 32 -19.29 -5.94 -1.95
N ASP A 33 -20.42 -5.28 -1.67
CA ASP A 33 -20.82 -4.94 -0.30
C ASP A 33 -21.19 -6.17 0.55
N LYS A 34 -21.64 -7.26 -0.10
CA LYS A 34 -22.10 -8.48 0.59
C LYS A 34 -21.09 -9.61 0.56
N ASP A 35 -20.31 -9.69 -0.51
CA ASP A 35 -19.54 -10.87 -0.85
C ASP A 35 -18.03 -10.67 -0.70
N PHE A 36 -17.55 -9.42 -0.52
CA PHE A 36 -16.11 -9.15 -0.40
C PHE A 36 -15.41 -9.97 0.69
N LEU A 37 -16.06 -10.18 1.84
CA LEU A 37 -15.50 -10.99 2.93
C LEU A 37 -15.45 -12.49 2.61
N LYS A 38 -16.29 -12.95 1.67
CA LYS A 38 -16.35 -14.36 1.23
C LYS A 38 -15.34 -14.69 0.14
N SER A 39 -14.50 -13.73 -0.23
CA SER A 39 -13.45 -13.93 -1.22
C SER A 39 -12.37 -14.88 -0.69
N GLU A 40 -12.16 -15.99 -1.40
CA GLU A 40 -11.17 -17.04 -1.09
C GLU A 40 -9.73 -16.63 -1.47
N LEU A 41 -9.53 -15.39 -1.94
CA LEU A 41 -8.25 -14.88 -2.43
C LEU A 41 -7.13 -15.00 -1.39
N ASN A 42 -7.43 -14.70 -0.13
CA ASN A 42 -6.46 -14.80 0.96
C ASN A 42 -6.17 -16.25 1.35
N GLU A 43 -7.18 -17.12 1.35
CA GLU A 43 -7.03 -18.54 1.68
C GLU A 43 -6.20 -19.29 0.63
N VAL A 44 -6.51 -19.08 -0.65
CA VAL A 44 -5.89 -19.80 -1.76
C VAL A 44 -4.45 -19.32 -2.00
N PHE A 45 -4.19 -18.02 -1.92
CA PHE A 45 -2.89 -17.43 -2.28
C PHE A 45 -2.04 -16.98 -1.08
N GLY A 46 -2.56 -17.07 0.15
CA GLY A 46 -1.87 -16.60 1.35
C GLY A 46 -1.69 -15.08 1.40
N ASP A 47 -2.47 -14.33 0.61
CA ASP A 47 -2.51 -12.86 0.65
C ASP A 47 -3.21 -12.38 1.93
N ARG A 48 -3.05 -11.09 2.25
CA ARG A 48 -3.69 -10.47 3.42
C ARG A 48 -4.38 -9.19 2.98
N SER A 49 -5.60 -8.97 3.46
CA SER A 49 -6.35 -7.74 3.19
C SER A 49 -6.43 -6.87 4.43
N PHE A 50 -6.13 -5.59 4.27
CA PHE A 50 -6.19 -4.58 5.32
C PHE A 50 -7.23 -3.53 4.99
N LEU A 51 -7.96 -3.07 6.00
CA LEU A 51 -8.87 -1.93 5.90
C LEU A 51 -8.23 -0.74 6.61
N PHE A 52 -7.93 0.30 5.85
CA PHE A 52 -7.41 1.57 6.37
C PHE A 52 -8.56 2.55 6.58
N PRO A 53 -8.67 3.15 7.78
CA PRO A 53 -9.73 4.11 8.07
C PRO A 53 -9.47 5.46 7.42
N LYS A 54 -10.53 6.24 7.20
CA LYS A 54 -10.42 7.66 6.82
C LYS A 54 -9.54 8.47 7.78
N GLY A 55 -8.98 9.56 7.28
CA GLY A 55 -8.22 10.54 8.06
C GLY A 55 -6.72 10.25 8.19
N LEU A 56 -6.23 9.18 7.56
CA LEU A 56 -4.81 8.98 7.34
C LEU A 56 -4.35 9.88 6.19
N ARG A 57 -3.30 10.66 6.43
CA ARG A 57 -2.79 11.68 5.52
C ARG A 57 -1.29 11.59 5.38
N ILE A 58 -0.80 11.71 4.16
CA ILE A 58 0.61 11.83 3.83
C ILE A 58 0.85 13.21 3.21
N THR A 59 1.89 13.89 3.69
CA THR A 59 2.33 15.18 3.15
C THR A 59 3.79 15.07 2.71
N SER A 60 4.01 15.29 1.42
CA SER A 60 5.32 15.31 0.79
C SER A 60 5.68 16.76 0.43
N ILE A 61 6.90 17.19 0.74
CA ILE A 61 7.43 18.50 0.33
C ILE A 61 8.63 18.27 -0.57
N TYR A 62 8.56 18.84 -1.76
CA TYR A 62 9.61 18.80 -2.78
C TYR A 62 10.26 20.18 -2.93
N SER A 63 11.51 20.21 -3.38
CA SER A 63 12.28 21.41 -3.70
C SER A 63 13.11 21.19 -4.96
N LYS A 64 13.12 22.17 -5.85
CA LYS A 64 13.93 22.15 -7.09
C LYS A 64 15.41 22.44 -6.83
N ARG A 65 15.75 23.11 -5.72
CA ARG A 65 17.09 23.65 -5.43
C ARG A 65 17.73 23.16 -4.13
N SER A 66 17.03 22.40 -3.29
CA SER A 66 17.57 21.98 -2.00
C SER A 66 18.76 21.03 -2.14
N GLU A 67 19.90 21.41 -1.55
CA GLU A 67 21.08 20.53 -1.41
C GLU A 67 20.86 19.45 -0.34
N LYS A 68 20.00 19.71 0.65
CA LYS A 68 19.63 18.75 1.69
C LYS A 68 18.31 18.08 1.30
N HIS A 69 18.39 16.86 0.81
CA HIS A 69 17.24 16.09 0.35
C HIS A 69 17.38 14.61 0.68
N MET A 70 16.30 13.85 0.51
CA MET A 70 16.26 12.41 0.84
C MET A 70 16.58 11.51 -0.36
N GLY A 71 17.11 12.08 -1.47
CA GLY A 71 17.55 11.33 -2.65
C GLY A 71 16.43 10.91 -3.61
N LEU A 72 15.17 11.08 -3.23
CA LEU A 72 14.02 10.82 -4.10
C LEU A 72 13.66 12.05 -4.90
N LYS A 73 13.53 11.90 -6.23
CA LYS A 73 13.28 13.00 -7.15
C LYS A 73 11.98 12.78 -7.90
N ASN A 74 11.07 13.74 -7.79
CA ASN A 74 9.94 13.88 -8.69
C ASN A 74 10.37 14.71 -9.92
N HIS A 75 9.94 14.30 -11.11
CA HIS A 75 10.35 14.94 -12.36
C HIS A 75 9.92 16.41 -12.44
N GLU A 76 8.73 16.75 -11.91
CA GLU A 76 8.14 18.09 -11.97
C GLU A 76 8.57 18.96 -10.79
N TYR A 77 8.61 18.40 -9.58
CA TYR A 77 8.73 19.17 -8.34
C TYR A 77 10.14 19.14 -7.71
N GLY A 78 11.07 18.37 -8.25
CA GLY A 78 12.44 18.26 -7.74
C GLY A 78 12.59 17.21 -6.65
N PHE A 79 13.52 17.43 -5.73
CA PHE A 79 13.87 16.45 -4.70
C PHE A 79 12.94 16.50 -3.49
N LEU A 80 12.58 15.33 -2.95
CA LEU A 80 11.82 15.18 -1.72
C LEU A 80 12.70 15.62 -0.54
N VAL A 81 12.24 16.62 0.20
CA VAL A 81 12.95 17.18 1.37
C VAL A 81 12.25 16.86 2.68
N LYS A 82 10.95 16.55 2.64
CA LYS A 82 10.19 16.19 3.84
C LYS A 82 9.03 15.28 3.49
N TYR A 83 8.82 14.27 4.32
CA TYR A 83 7.69 13.36 4.26
C TYR A 83 7.06 13.22 5.64
N LYS A 84 5.75 13.44 5.75
CA LYS A 84 5.02 13.46 7.02
C LYS A 84 3.80 12.57 6.93
N ILE A 85 3.60 11.73 7.94
CA ILE A 85 2.39 10.89 8.06
C ILE A 85 1.60 11.37 9.27
N GLU A 86 0.30 11.55 9.09
CA GLU A 86 -0.63 12.01 10.12
C GLU A 86 -1.89 11.13 10.12
N TYR A 87 -2.50 10.93 11.29
CA TYR A 87 -3.82 10.32 11.41
C TYR A 87 -4.71 11.25 12.23
N ASN A 88 -5.85 11.68 11.67
CA ASN A 88 -6.76 12.64 12.31
C ASN A 88 -6.02 13.88 12.85
N LYS A 89 -5.15 14.47 12.02
CA LYS A 89 -4.26 15.62 12.36
C LYS A 89 -3.21 15.34 13.44
N ARG A 90 -3.16 14.15 14.04
CA ARG A 90 -2.05 13.75 14.91
C ARG A 90 -0.88 13.27 14.06
N LYS A 91 0.27 13.93 14.20
CA LYS A 91 1.54 13.50 13.60
C LYS A 91 1.93 12.10 14.09
N LEU A 92 2.12 11.17 13.17
CA LEU A 92 2.67 9.84 13.44
C LEU A 92 4.20 9.83 13.28
N VAL A 93 4.70 10.43 12.19
CA VAL A 93 6.13 10.54 11.90
C VAL A 93 6.43 11.72 10.97
N THR A 94 7.65 12.23 11.02
CA THR A 94 8.20 13.17 10.05
C THR A 94 9.61 12.71 9.69
N ILE A 95 9.86 12.56 8.40
CA ILE A 95 11.11 12.10 7.80
C ILE A 95 11.64 13.26 6.96
N ASN A 96 12.91 13.62 7.16
CA ASN A 96 13.57 14.74 6.49
C ASN A 96 15.00 14.40 6.02
N SER A 97 15.39 13.13 6.09
CA SER A 97 16.67 12.62 5.65
C SER A 97 16.54 11.14 5.26
N ASP A 98 17.31 10.74 4.26
CA ASP A 98 17.59 9.36 3.87
C ASP A 98 18.21 8.50 4.98
N LYS A 99 18.85 9.11 5.98
CA LYS A 99 19.42 8.44 7.16
C LYS A 99 18.41 8.24 8.30
N HIS A 100 17.19 8.76 8.16
CA HIS A 100 16.16 8.60 9.19
C HIS A 100 15.79 7.12 9.32
N ASP A 101 15.63 6.61 10.55
CA ASP A 101 15.36 5.19 10.82
C ASP A 101 14.08 4.67 10.15
N LYS A 102 13.11 5.56 9.93
CA LYS A 102 11.85 5.31 9.20
C LYS A 102 11.84 5.74 7.73
N PHE A 103 13.00 6.07 7.13
CA PHE A 103 13.06 6.50 5.73
C PHE A 103 12.40 5.50 4.77
N PHE A 104 12.57 4.20 5.00
CA PHE A 104 11.96 3.16 4.17
C PHE A 104 10.42 3.27 4.03
N LEU A 105 9.72 3.91 4.96
CA LEU A 105 8.26 4.10 4.87
C LEU A 105 7.85 4.91 3.64
N THR A 106 8.73 5.77 3.11
CA THR A 106 8.44 6.56 1.90
C THR A 106 8.25 5.70 0.66
N PHE A 107 8.78 4.48 0.66
CA PHE A 107 8.62 3.52 -0.43
C PHE A 107 7.56 2.48 -0.10
N LEU A 108 7.59 1.93 1.13
CA LEU A 108 6.69 0.83 1.49
C LEU A 108 5.20 1.23 1.54
N LEU A 109 4.91 2.53 1.60
CA LEU A 109 3.54 3.07 1.61
C LEU A 109 3.09 3.64 0.25
N GLU A 110 3.81 3.36 -0.83
CA GLU A 110 3.49 3.89 -2.16
C GLU A 110 2.10 3.49 -2.65
N ASN A 111 1.74 2.20 -2.56
CA ASN A 111 0.39 1.72 -2.87
C ASN A 111 -0.70 2.45 -2.08
N LEU A 112 -0.40 2.81 -0.82
CA LEU A 112 -1.34 3.56 0.01
C LEU A 112 -1.47 5.01 -0.46
N GLN A 113 -0.38 5.66 -0.86
CA GLN A 113 -0.40 6.98 -1.48
C GLN A 113 -1.13 6.97 -2.82
N ASP A 114 -0.96 5.94 -3.65
CA ASP A 114 -1.70 5.78 -4.91
C ASP A 114 -3.21 5.80 -4.64
N VAL A 115 -3.67 5.01 -3.67
CA VAL A 115 -5.08 4.97 -3.27
C VAL A 115 -5.54 6.32 -2.68
N MET A 116 -4.71 6.96 -1.85
CA MET A 116 -5.01 8.29 -1.30
C MET A 116 -5.12 9.35 -2.40
N SER A 117 -4.25 9.32 -3.41
CA SER A 117 -4.23 10.31 -4.49
C SER A 117 -5.51 10.31 -5.31
N VAL A 118 -6.10 9.12 -5.51
CA VAL A 118 -7.40 8.92 -6.17
C VAL A 118 -8.55 9.46 -5.32
N GLN A 119 -8.46 9.35 -3.99
CA GLN A 119 -9.51 9.81 -3.09
C GLN A 119 -9.45 11.32 -2.83
N SER A 120 -8.27 11.84 -2.48
CA SER A 120 -8.03 13.25 -2.24
C SER A 120 -6.55 13.57 -2.35
N GLN A 121 -6.20 14.37 -3.36
CA GLN A 121 -4.89 14.96 -3.50
C GLN A 121 -5.00 16.48 -3.60
N THR A 122 -4.10 17.18 -2.93
CA THR A 122 -3.90 18.63 -3.10
C THR A 122 -2.43 18.91 -3.37
N VAL A 123 -2.15 19.60 -4.47
CA VAL A 123 -0.83 20.08 -4.84
C VAL A 123 -0.80 21.59 -4.68
N LYS A 124 0.18 22.11 -3.94
CA LYS A 124 0.32 23.55 -3.67
C LYS A 124 1.78 23.97 -3.79
N GLU A 125 2.05 24.88 -4.71
CA GLU A 125 3.32 25.62 -4.74
C GLU A 125 3.34 26.60 -3.55
N ILE A 126 4.36 26.50 -2.70
CA ILE A 126 4.54 27.44 -1.58
C ILE A 126 5.25 28.70 -2.09
N ASP A 127 6.23 28.50 -2.97
CA ASP A 127 7.09 29.50 -3.57
C ASP A 127 7.67 28.96 -4.88
N SER A 128 8.61 29.69 -5.49
CA SER A 128 9.22 29.30 -6.78
C SER A 128 10.11 28.06 -6.72
N ASP A 129 10.42 27.55 -5.53
CA ASP A 129 11.27 26.38 -5.31
C ASP A 129 10.48 25.17 -4.79
N ARG A 130 9.52 25.39 -3.87
CA ARG A 130 8.92 24.33 -3.05
C ARG A 130 7.48 24.03 -3.38
N THR A 131 7.16 22.75 -3.48
CA THR A 131 5.81 22.24 -3.68
C THR A 131 5.41 21.28 -2.56
N ILE A 132 4.21 21.44 -2.02
CA ILE A 132 3.59 20.51 -1.08
C ILE A 132 2.56 19.67 -1.83
N ILE A 133 2.65 18.35 -1.67
CA ILE A 133 1.61 17.41 -2.06
C ILE A 133 1.03 16.82 -0.79
N THR A 134 -0.30 16.88 -0.66
CA THR A 134 -1.05 16.27 0.45
C THR A 134 -2.03 15.25 -0.11
N GLU A 135 -1.97 14.03 0.39
CA GLU A 135 -2.78 12.89 -0.02
C GLU A 135 -3.49 12.33 1.21
N GLU A 136 -4.79 12.02 1.09
CA GLU A 136 -5.60 11.60 2.24
C GLU A 136 -6.63 10.53 1.89
N LEU A 137 -6.82 9.58 2.81
CA LEU A 137 -7.96 8.67 2.77
C LEU A 137 -9.21 9.39 3.28
N THR A 138 -10.23 9.51 2.42
CA THR A 138 -11.50 10.17 2.74
C THR A 138 -12.65 9.17 2.88
N ASN A 139 -12.55 8.00 2.25
CA ASN A 139 -13.51 6.91 2.41
C ASN A 139 -13.44 6.31 3.82
N GLU A 140 -14.60 6.00 4.43
CA GLU A 140 -14.69 5.46 5.79
C GLU A 140 -13.72 4.30 6.04
N MET A 141 -13.66 3.38 5.09
CA MET A 141 -12.68 2.29 5.03
C MET A 141 -12.19 2.11 3.60
N SER A 142 -10.88 1.96 3.43
CA SER A 142 -10.23 1.63 2.16
C SER A 142 -9.58 0.26 2.27
N ALA A 143 -9.97 -0.68 1.41
CA ALA A 143 -9.39 -2.03 1.42
C ALA A 143 -8.14 -2.11 0.52
N LEU A 144 -7.04 -2.59 1.07
CA LEU A 144 -5.77 -2.76 0.37
C LEU A 144 -5.21 -4.15 0.67
N ASN A 145 -4.75 -4.84 -0.37
CA ASN A 145 -4.11 -6.16 -0.23
C ASN A 145 -2.59 -6.03 -0.06
N LEU A 146 -2.00 -6.93 0.71
CA LEU A 146 -0.55 -7.00 0.95
C LEU A 146 0.23 -7.15 -0.35
N SER A 147 -0.28 -7.96 -1.27
CA SER A 147 0.28 -8.10 -2.62
C SER A 147 0.44 -6.76 -3.35
N ALA A 148 -0.53 -5.85 -3.25
CA ALA A 148 -0.46 -4.54 -3.90
C ALA A 148 0.64 -3.65 -3.30
N PHE A 149 0.88 -3.73 -1.99
CA PHE A 149 2.00 -3.07 -1.33
C PHE A 149 3.37 -3.61 -1.73
N ILE A 150 3.47 -4.89 -2.07
CA ILE A 150 4.71 -5.48 -2.60
C ILE A 150 4.92 -4.98 -4.03
N LEU A 151 3.86 -4.99 -4.85
CA LEU A 151 3.92 -4.68 -6.28
C LEU A 151 4.18 -3.22 -6.61
N SER A 152 3.58 -2.28 -5.87
CA SER A 152 3.66 -0.85 -6.19
C SER A 152 5.12 -0.35 -6.17
N PRO A 153 5.91 -0.55 -5.10
CA PRO A 153 7.30 -0.07 -5.05
C PRO A 153 8.21 -0.66 -6.12
N ILE A 154 7.98 -1.93 -6.52
CA ILE A 154 8.80 -2.60 -7.54
C ILE A 154 8.74 -1.85 -8.87
N ARG A 155 7.58 -1.27 -9.22
CA ARG A 155 7.40 -0.49 -10.46
C ARG A 155 8.19 0.81 -10.46
N HIS A 156 8.78 1.19 -9.33
CA HIS A 156 9.60 2.37 -9.18
C HIS A 156 11.06 2.03 -8.84
N LEU A 157 11.42 0.74 -8.80
CA LEU A 157 12.79 0.27 -8.68
C LEU A 157 13.41 0.08 -10.07
N MET A 158 14.65 0.57 -10.23
CA MET A 158 15.45 0.32 -11.43
C MET A 158 16.41 -0.86 -11.17
N ASN A 159 16.55 -1.75 -12.15
CA ASN A 159 17.57 -2.79 -12.15
C ASN A 159 18.95 -2.19 -12.49
N ASP A 160 20.00 -3.02 -12.40
CA ASP A 160 21.38 -2.58 -12.56
C ASP A 160 21.69 -2.07 -13.98
N PHE A 161 20.81 -2.38 -14.94
CA PHE A 161 20.88 -1.91 -16.34
C PHE A 161 20.07 -0.63 -16.57
N GLY A 162 19.46 -0.07 -15.53
CA GLY A 162 18.69 1.17 -15.59
C GLY A 162 17.26 1.00 -16.12
N TYR A 163 16.75 -0.23 -16.22
CA TYR A 163 15.34 -0.48 -16.56
C TYR A 163 14.51 -0.67 -15.30
N VAL A 164 13.25 -0.22 -15.32
CA VAL A 164 12.30 -0.52 -14.25
C VAL A 164 12.13 -2.04 -14.13
N TYR A 165 12.12 -2.57 -12.90
CA TYR A 165 11.82 -3.99 -12.70
C TYR A 165 10.42 -4.31 -13.22
N ASP A 166 10.35 -5.27 -14.15
CA ASP A 166 9.07 -5.92 -14.43
C ASP A 166 8.76 -7.00 -13.37
N PHE A 167 7.48 -7.38 -13.29
CA PHE A 167 7.01 -8.32 -12.29
C PHE A 167 7.67 -9.71 -12.40
N ASN A 168 7.94 -10.18 -13.61
CA ASN A 168 8.54 -11.49 -13.83
C ASN A 168 9.99 -11.49 -13.34
N GLN A 169 10.73 -10.44 -13.66
CA GLN A 169 12.10 -10.26 -13.20
C GLN A 169 12.19 -10.17 -11.67
N TYR A 170 11.23 -9.50 -11.03
CA TYR A 170 11.13 -9.50 -9.57
C TYR A 170 10.90 -10.91 -9.00
N LEU A 171 9.94 -11.66 -9.55
CA LEU A 171 9.65 -13.02 -9.08
C LEU A 171 10.86 -13.95 -9.23
N THR A 172 11.53 -13.91 -10.36
CA THR A 172 12.76 -14.70 -10.59
C THR A 172 13.82 -14.38 -9.54
N ASN A 173 14.07 -13.09 -9.30
CA ASN A 173 15.06 -12.67 -8.29
C ASN A 173 14.68 -13.05 -6.86
N LEU A 174 13.38 -13.06 -6.54
CA LEU A 174 12.88 -13.50 -5.25
C LEU A 174 13.08 -15.02 -5.06
N ILE A 175 12.80 -15.82 -6.09
CA ILE A 175 12.99 -17.28 -6.10
C ILE A 175 14.47 -17.63 -5.99
N ASP A 176 15.32 -16.92 -6.74
CA ASP A 176 16.76 -17.16 -6.79
C ASP A 176 17.49 -16.65 -5.53
N GLY A 177 16.80 -15.87 -4.68
CA GLY A 177 17.40 -15.26 -3.47
C GLY A 177 18.52 -14.26 -3.78
N SER A 178 18.61 -13.79 -5.02
CA SER A 178 19.77 -13.08 -5.57
C SER A 178 19.84 -11.61 -5.18
N LYS A 179 18.73 -11.03 -4.69
CA LYS A 179 18.66 -9.61 -4.25
C LYS A 179 17.81 -9.41 -2.99
N HIS A 180 18.23 -8.44 -2.15
CA HIS A 180 17.45 -7.96 -1.00
C HIS A 180 16.25 -7.12 -1.48
N LEU A 181 15.19 -7.82 -1.88
CA LEU A 181 13.95 -7.21 -2.33
C LEU A 181 13.01 -6.88 -1.15
N ILE A 182 12.06 -5.97 -1.38
CA ILE A 182 10.97 -5.73 -0.44
C ILE A 182 10.23 -7.05 -0.21
N THR A 183 10.08 -7.44 1.06
CA THR A 183 9.45 -8.69 1.47
C THR A 183 8.12 -8.40 2.15
N ARG A 184 7.32 -9.44 2.34
CA ARG A 184 6.11 -9.39 3.16
C ARG A 184 6.38 -8.79 4.54
N GLN A 185 7.48 -9.17 5.20
CA GLN A 185 7.81 -8.70 6.55
C GLN A 185 8.05 -7.19 6.59
N HIS A 186 8.72 -6.63 5.58
CA HIS A 186 8.93 -5.18 5.49
C HIS A 186 7.60 -4.42 5.41
N ILE A 187 6.66 -4.88 4.58
CA ILE A 187 5.34 -4.25 4.48
C ILE A 187 4.54 -4.40 5.78
N LEU A 188 4.53 -5.58 6.37
CA LEU A 188 3.82 -5.80 7.63
C LEU A 188 4.37 -4.94 8.75
N TYR A 189 5.68 -4.69 8.78
CA TYR A 189 6.30 -3.73 9.69
C TYR A 189 5.80 -2.29 9.44
N ALA A 190 5.67 -1.87 8.19
CA ALA A 190 5.15 -0.52 7.87
C ALA A 190 3.69 -0.35 8.34
N ILE A 191 2.84 -1.35 8.10
CA ILE A 191 1.44 -1.35 8.54
C ILE A 191 1.37 -1.43 10.07
N SER A 192 2.21 -2.25 10.72
CA SER A 192 2.23 -2.37 12.18
C SER A 192 2.64 -1.07 12.83
N PHE A 193 3.65 -0.38 12.29
CA PHE A 193 4.07 0.94 12.76
C PHE A 193 2.90 1.93 12.78
N LEU A 194 2.10 2.00 11.71
CA LEU A 194 0.92 2.88 11.67
C LEU A 194 -0.13 2.47 12.72
N ALA A 195 -0.37 1.16 12.86
CA ALA A 195 -1.32 0.61 13.82
C ALA A 195 -0.93 0.90 15.28
N GLU A 196 0.34 0.68 15.63
CA GLU A 196 0.92 0.96 16.95
C GLU A 196 0.94 2.44 17.27
N LYS A 197 1.14 3.29 16.26
CA LYS A 197 1.00 4.76 16.39
C LYS A 197 -0.46 5.22 16.42
N GLY A 198 -1.41 4.29 16.50
CA GLY A 198 -2.81 4.53 16.82
C GLY A 198 -3.71 4.82 15.62
N CYS A 199 -3.34 4.36 14.42
CA CYS A 199 -4.27 4.23 13.29
C CYS A 199 -5.05 2.90 13.44
N PRO A 200 -6.39 2.89 13.54
CA PRO A 200 -7.17 1.68 13.75
C PRO A 200 -7.33 0.87 12.46
N ILE A 201 -6.23 0.29 11.98
CA ILE A 201 -6.19 -0.58 10.79
C ILE A 201 -6.79 -1.94 11.16
N LEU A 202 -7.70 -2.44 10.31
CA LEU A 202 -8.27 -3.77 10.45
C LEU A 202 -7.61 -4.74 9.46
N GLU A 203 -7.54 -6.02 9.83
CA GLU A 203 -7.20 -7.12 8.95
C GLU A 203 -8.43 -8.01 8.74
N ASN A 204 -8.68 -8.40 7.49
CA ASN A 204 -9.67 -9.42 7.16
C ASN A 204 -9.07 -10.83 7.32
N ARG A 205 -9.71 -11.69 8.13
CA ARG A 205 -9.37 -13.10 8.27
C ARG A 205 -10.64 -13.96 8.22
N GLY A 206 -10.80 -14.70 7.13
CA GLY A 206 -12.03 -15.44 6.84
C GLY A 206 -13.20 -14.46 6.78
N ASP A 207 -14.24 -14.73 7.57
CA ASP A 207 -15.44 -13.89 7.63
C ASP A 207 -15.37 -12.76 8.67
N ASN A 208 -14.22 -12.53 9.32
CA ASN A 208 -14.09 -11.63 10.46
C ASN A 208 -13.05 -10.52 10.25
N LEU A 209 -13.27 -9.40 10.95
CA LEU A 209 -12.36 -8.24 10.97
C LEU A 209 -11.72 -8.10 12.35
N TYR A 210 -10.38 -7.96 12.37
CA TYR A 210 -9.60 -7.82 13.60
C TYR A 210 -8.77 -6.55 13.57
N LEU A 211 -8.66 -5.85 14.69
CA LEU A 211 -7.70 -4.74 14.83
C LEU A 211 -6.27 -5.29 14.68
N PHE A 212 -5.55 -4.80 13.67
CA PHE A 212 -4.25 -5.37 13.33
C PHE A 212 -3.23 -5.23 14.47
N LYS A 213 -3.30 -4.14 15.25
CA LYS A 213 -2.48 -3.92 16.45
C LYS A 213 -2.59 -5.05 17.48
N ASP A 214 -3.75 -5.70 17.59
CA ASP A 214 -4.01 -6.75 18.58
C ASP A 214 -3.45 -8.10 18.08
N MET A 215 -3.19 -8.21 16.77
CA MET A 215 -2.64 -9.38 16.11
C MET A 215 -1.10 -9.38 16.06
N ILE A 216 -0.45 -8.25 16.34
CA ILE A 216 1.02 -8.09 16.29
C ILE A 216 1.68 -8.51 17.61
N ARG A 217 0.91 -8.53 18.72
CA ARG A 217 1.42 -8.78 20.08
C ARG A 217 1.35 -10.25 20.52
N ASN A 218 0.90 -11.13 19.63
CA ASN A 218 0.86 -12.59 19.81
C ASN A 218 1.87 -13.24 18.85
#